data_AF-R1EKI3-F1
#
_entry.id   AF-R1EKI3-F1
#
_cell.length_a   1.000
_cell.length_b   1.000
_cell.length_c   1.000
_cell.angle_alpha   90.00
_cell.angle_beta   90.00
_cell.angle_gamma   90.00
#
_symmetry.space_group_name_H-M   'P 1'
#
loop_
_entity.id
_entity.type
_entity.pdbx_description
1 polymer ?
#
loop_
_entity_poly.entity_id
_entity_poly.type
_entity_poly.pdbx_seq_one_letter_code
_entity_poly.pdbx_strand_id
1 'polypeptide(L)'
;MGRPKKEEDLGPEADENWKSKDPKALAHEIATFMGGEWPTRPVRKVQLASDGVPTGDEELFEMTKLNPTLLSEMSLKTRFLFLEVYLEDLQDVYSEVMETLKGDKVTYDSLRKFKHLAISLAFNAVSDVCQQAFDKTDFDPFPEVAPDERPGCVCPLDVKAFTQQTAAAVALVKMMVDAEGELPPAAEPRIVRVEKKFYYDDI
;
A
#
# COMPACT_ATOMS: atom_id res chain seq x y z
N MET A 1 32.34 -38.18 40.66
CA MET A 1 32.20 -37.16 39.61
C MET A 1 30.73 -36.84 39.45
N GLY A 2 30.27 -35.68 39.91
CA GLY A 2 28.93 -35.17 39.62
C GLY A 2 29.10 -33.76 39.07
N ARG A 3 28.90 -33.57 37.76
CA ARG A 3 28.92 -32.23 37.17
C ARG A 3 27.62 -31.51 37.58
N PRO A 4 27.68 -30.28 38.12
CA PRO A 4 26.49 -29.49 38.37
C PRO A 4 25.82 -29.15 37.04
N LYS A 5 24.48 -29.25 36.98
CA LYS A 5 23.67 -28.74 35.89
C LYS A 5 23.94 -27.24 35.77
N LYS A 6 24.33 -26.78 34.58
CA LYS A 6 24.20 -25.37 34.23
C LYS A 6 22.70 -25.05 34.28
N GLU A 7 22.30 -24.16 35.17
CA GLU A 7 21.08 -23.40 34.96
C GLU A 7 21.23 -22.72 33.59
N GLU A 8 20.31 -23.02 32.69
CA GLU A 8 20.10 -22.20 31.51
C GLU A 8 19.67 -20.84 32.03
N ASP A 9 20.59 -19.89 31.94
CA ASP A 9 20.31 -18.47 32.09
C ASP A 9 19.42 -18.10 30.89
N LEU A 10 18.13 -18.36 31.04
CA LEU A 10 17.09 -17.80 30.19
C LEU A 10 17.15 -16.30 30.46
N GLY A 11 17.92 -15.60 29.63
CA GLY A 11 17.94 -14.15 29.57
C GLY A 11 16.51 -13.60 29.56
N PRO A 12 16.34 -12.31 29.91
CA PRO A 12 15.05 -11.76 30.33
C PRO A 12 13.95 -12.27 29.43
N GLU A 13 13.08 -13.12 30.00
CA GLU A 13 11.82 -13.49 29.37
C GLU A 13 11.21 -12.18 28.91
N ALA A 14 11.14 -12.00 27.59
CA ALA A 14 10.66 -10.77 26.99
C ALA A 14 9.23 -10.60 27.49
N ASP A 15 9.06 -9.71 28.46
CA ASP A 15 7.78 -9.37 29.06
C ASP A 15 6.98 -8.68 27.95
N GLU A 16 6.28 -9.47 27.13
CA GLU A 16 5.38 -9.04 26.04
C GLU A 16 4.10 -8.39 26.62
N ASN A 17 4.22 -7.67 27.72
CA ASN A 17 3.19 -6.78 28.24
C ASN A 17 3.25 -5.47 27.45
N TRP A 18 2.85 -5.54 26.18
CA TRP A 18 2.62 -4.37 25.35
C TRP A 18 1.62 -3.44 26.02
N LYS A 19 1.96 -2.15 26.11
CA LYS A 19 1.19 -1.19 26.91
C LYS A 19 -0.07 -0.76 26.18
N SER A 20 -0.02 -0.75 24.85
CA SER A 20 -1.15 -0.35 24.02
C SER A 20 -2.04 -1.52 23.61
N LYS A 21 -3.36 -1.34 23.81
CA LYS A 21 -4.40 -2.16 23.18
C LYS A 21 -4.83 -1.60 21.82
N ASP A 22 -4.48 -0.36 21.54
CA ASP A 22 -4.66 0.27 20.23
C ASP A 22 -3.63 -0.31 19.25
N PRO A 23 -4.05 -0.90 18.13
CA PRO A 23 -3.14 -1.58 17.21
C PRO A 23 -2.08 -0.67 16.57
N LYS A 24 -2.37 0.62 16.36
CA LYS A 24 -1.43 1.57 15.75
C LYS A 24 -0.33 1.94 16.74
N ALA A 25 -0.72 2.25 17.98
CA ALA A 25 0.22 2.46 19.06
C ALA A 25 1.00 1.17 19.42
N LEU A 26 0.37 -0.01 19.28
CA LEU A 26 1.06 -1.29 19.42
C LEU A 26 2.12 -1.49 18.34
N ALA A 27 1.80 -1.20 17.07
CA ALA A 27 2.79 -1.25 15.98
C ALA A 27 3.95 -0.28 16.21
N HIS A 28 3.66 0.93 16.71
CA HIS A 28 4.66 1.91 17.08
C HIS A 28 5.55 1.44 18.25
N GLU A 29 4.95 0.85 19.28
CA GLU A 29 5.66 0.24 20.41
C GLU A 29 6.57 -0.90 19.94
N ILE A 30 6.07 -1.79 19.07
CA ILE A 30 6.85 -2.90 18.50
C ILE A 30 8.03 -2.38 17.66
N ALA A 31 7.80 -1.42 16.76
CA ALA A 31 8.87 -0.84 15.93
C ALA A 31 9.96 -0.19 16.79
N THR A 32 9.56 0.58 17.80
CA THR A 32 10.48 1.21 18.76
C THR A 32 11.25 0.16 19.57
N PHE A 33 10.57 -0.91 20.03
CA PHE A 33 11.18 -2.01 20.77
C PHE A 33 12.21 -2.77 19.93
N MET A 34 11.94 -3.00 18.65
CA MET A 34 12.89 -3.64 17.72
C MET A 34 14.07 -2.72 17.31
N GLY A 35 14.18 -1.53 17.90
CA GLY A 35 15.24 -0.56 17.59
C GLY A 35 15.06 0.13 16.23
N GLY A 36 13.88 0.02 15.62
CA GLY A 36 13.52 0.76 14.41
C GLY A 36 13.06 2.18 14.74
N GLU A 37 13.50 3.16 13.97
CA GLU A 37 12.86 4.47 13.99
C GLU A 37 11.52 4.38 13.25
N TRP A 38 10.46 4.89 13.87
CA TRP A 38 9.21 5.08 13.14
C TRP A 38 9.46 6.08 12.00
N PRO A 39 9.07 5.79 10.76
CA PRO A 39 9.37 6.66 9.63
C PRO A 39 8.82 8.06 9.88
N THR A 40 9.71 9.06 9.88
CA THR A 40 9.32 10.47 9.96
C THR A 40 8.74 10.89 8.61
N ARG A 41 7.44 11.12 8.60
CA ARG A 41 6.73 11.51 7.37
C ARG A 41 6.90 13.01 7.12
N PRO A 42 7.40 13.43 5.96
CA PRO A 42 7.46 14.84 5.61
C PRO A 42 6.05 15.42 5.49
N VAL A 43 5.85 16.66 5.97
CA VAL A 43 4.59 17.38 5.74
C VAL A 43 4.52 17.77 4.27
N ARG A 44 3.72 17.03 3.50
CA ARG A 44 3.53 17.27 2.06
C ARG A 44 2.52 18.38 1.79
N LYS A 45 2.73 19.12 0.70
CA LYS A 45 1.96 20.35 0.41
C LYS A 45 0.77 20.13 -0.52
N VAL A 46 0.81 19.08 -1.34
CA VAL A 46 -0.21 18.84 -2.36
C VAL A 46 -1.32 17.96 -1.77
N GLN A 47 -2.55 18.46 -1.76
CA GLN A 47 -3.71 17.68 -1.34
C GLN A 47 -4.38 17.04 -2.55
N LEU A 48 -4.87 15.82 -2.37
CA LEU A 48 -5.63 15.14 -3.41
C LEU A 48 -7.00 15.80 -3.54
N ALA A 49 -7.32 16.29 -4.74
CA ALA A 49 -8.63 16.83 -5.03
C ALA A 49 -9.63 15.69 -5.17
N SER A 50 -10.77 15.78 -4.47
CA SER A 50 -11.86 14.81 -4.53
C SER A 50 -12.99 15.22 -5.49
N ASP A 51 -12.79 16.31 -6.24
CA ASP A 51 -13.81 16.85 -7.14
C ASP A 51 -14.16 15.84 -8.24
N GLY A 52 -15.45 15.49 -8.34
CA GLY A 52 -15.95 14.56 -9.35
C GLY A 52 -15.69 13.08 -9.06
N VAL A 53 -15.24 12.73 -7.85
CA VAL A 53 -15.15 11.33 -7.40
C VAL A 53 -16.55 10.86 -6.96
N PRO A 54 -17.03 9.71 -7.46
CA PRO A 54 -18.31 9.17 -7.05
C PRO A 54 -18.28 8.71 -5.59
N THR A 55 -19.45 8.71 -4.95
CA THR A 55 -19.62 8.24 -3.57
C THR A 55 -20.17 6.82 -3.48
N GLY A 56 -20.69 6.28 -4.58
CA GLY A 56 -21.22 4.92 -4.66
C GLY A 56 -20.10 3.89 -4.75
N ASP A 57 -20.24 2.79 -4.00
CA ASP A 57 -19.27 1.69 -4.01
C ASP A 57 -19.15 1.04 -5.39
N GLU A 58 -20.25 0.75 -6.08
CA GLU A 58 -20.23 0.16 -7.43
C GLU A 58 -19.40 0.98 -8.43
N GLU A 59 -19.65 2.29 -8.52
CA GLU A 59 -18.93 3.20 -9.41
C GLU A 59 -17.44 3.29 -9.02
N LEU A 60 -17.13 3.30 -7.72
CA LEU A 60 -15.75 3.27 -7.23
C LEU A 60 -15.03 1.97 -7.61
N PHE A 61 -15.68 0.81 -7.52
CA PHE A 61 -15.08 -0.45 -7.99
C PHE A 61 -14.85 -0.47 -9.50
N GLU A 62 -15.77 0.10 -10.28
CA GLU A 62 -15.63 0.19 -11.73
C GLU A 62 -14.48 1.12 -12.14
N MET A 63 -14.39 2.30 -11.52
CA MET A 63 -13.33 3.26 -11.81
C MET A 63 -11.97 2.70 -11.41
N THR A 64 -11.84 2.21 -10.18
CA THR A 64 -10.55 1.78 -9.62
C THR A 64 -10.09 0.43 -10.15
N LYS A 65 -11.03 -0.38 -10.68
CA LYS A 65 -10.82 -1.78 -11.07
C LYS A 65 -10.14 -2.59 -9.95
N LEU A 66 -10.51 -2.30 -8.70
CA LEU A 66 -9.98 -2.99 -7.53
C LEU A 66 -10.29 -4.49 -7.62
N ASN A 67 -9.26 -5.33 -7.41
CA ASN A 67 -9.47 -6.75 -7.13
C ASN A 67 -9.51 -6.97 -5.61
N PRO A 68 -10.69 -7.19 -5.00
CA PRO A 68 -10.83 -7.30 -3.56
C PRO A 68 -10.39 -8.66 -3.00
N THR A 69 -9.97 -9.60 -3.86
CA THR A 69 -9.69 -10.99 -3.44
C THR A 69 -8.65 -11.06 -2.32
N LEU A 70 -7.50 -10.36 -2.47
CA LEU A 70 -6.48 -10.36 -1.43
C LEU A 70 -6.99 -9.78 -0.10
N LEU A 71 -7.77 -8.69 -0.17
CA LEU A 71 -8.38 -8.08 1.00
C LEU A 71 -9.36 -9.05 1.66
N SER A 72 -10.18 -9.75 0.87
CA SER A 72 -11.20 -10.69 1.37
C SER A 72 -10.60 -11.85 2.19
N GLU A 73 -9.38 -12.27 1.86
CA GLU A 73 -8.65 -13.34 2.55
C GLU A 73 -8.06 -12.89 3.91
N MET A 74 -7.92 -11.57 4.12
CA MET A 74 -7.47 -11.02 5.39
C MET A 74 -8.59 -11.06 6.43
N SER A 75 -8.22 -11.29 7.70
CA SER A 75 -9.13 -11.05 8.81
C SER A 75 -9.56 -9.58 8.85
N LEU A 76 -10.75 -9.29 9.39
CA LEU A 76 -11.29 -7.93 9.47
C LEU A 76 -10.31 -6.96 10.16
N LYS A 77 -9.73 -7.37 11.30
CA LYS A 77 -8.73 -6.57 12.02
C LYS A 77 -7.46 -6.35 11.20
N THR A 78 -6.95 -7.37 10.53
CA THR A 78 -5.75 -7.24 9.67
C THR A 78 -6.02 -6.30 8.50
N ARG A 79 -7.19 -6.44 7.87
CA ARG A 79 -7.59 -5.61 6.73
C ARG A 79 -7.74 -4.15 7.13
N PHE A 80 -8.40 -3.88 8.26
CA PHE A 80 -8.54 -2.52 8.78
C PHE A 80 -7.19 -1.83 8.96
N LEU A 81 -6.25 -2.49 9.65
CA LEU A 81 -4.92 -1.93 9.89
C LEU A 81 -4.11 -1.75 8.60
N PHE A 82 -4.21 -2.73 7.71
CA PHE A 82 -3.59 -2.63 6.39
C PHE A 82 -4.12 -1.43 5.61
N LEU A 83 -5.45 -1.27 5.52
CA LEU A 83 -6.07 -0.17 4.81
C LEU A 83 -5.80 1.20 5.46
N GLU A 84 -5.73 1.28 6.80
CA GLU A 84 -5.42 2.52 7.51
C GLU A 84 -4.02 3.04 7.15
N VAL A 85 -3.00 2.15 7.19
CA VAL A 85 -1.63 2.51 6.82
C VAL A 85 -1.56 2.97 5.37
N TYR A 86 -2.19 2.21 4.47
CA TYR A 86 -2.18 2.49 3.04
C TYR A 86 -2.96 3.75 2.65
N LEU A 87 -4.01 4.11 3.38
CA LEU A 87 -4.76 5.34 3.15
C LEU A 87 -3.84 6.56 3.29
N GLU A 88 -3.02 6.57 4.34
CA GLU A 88 -2.06 7.64 4.56
C GLU A 88 -0.93 7.61 3.51
N ASP A 89 -0.44 6.42 3.15
CA ASP A 89 0.62 6.25 2.14
C ASP A 89 0.18 6.69 0.73
N LEU A 90 -1.08 6.43 0.35
CA LEU A 90 -1.64 6.88 -0.93
C LEU A 90 -1.57 8.40 -1.07
N GLN A 91 -1.89 9.14 0.00
CA GLN A 91 -1.81 10.60 0.00
C GLN A 91 -0.35 11.09 -0.03
N ASP A 92 0.54 10.50 0.76
CA ASP A 92 1.95 10.91 0.82
C ASP A 92 2.65 10.69 -0.54
N VAL A 93 2.54 9.48 -1.11
CA VAL A 93 3.18 9.15 -2.38
C VAL A 93 2.52 9.90 -3.54
N TYR A 94 1.20 10.14 -3.52
CA TYR A 94 0.55 11.03 -4.50
C TYR A 94 1.18 12.42 -4.45
N SER A 95 1.36 12.97 -3.25
CA SER A 95 1.96 14.28 -3.06
C SER A 95 3.40 14.32 -3.56
N GLU A 96 4.20 13.27 -3.30
CA GLU A 96 5.56 13.14 -3.83
C GLU A 96 5.57 13.18 -5.37
N VAL A 97 4.68 12.44 -6.03
CA VAL A 97 4.57 12.47 -7.50
C VAL A 97 4.25 13.89 -7.98
N MET A 98 3.25 14.54 -7.38
CA MET A 98 2.80 15.87 -7.79
C MET A 98 3.81 16.98 -7.49
N GLU A 99 4.59 16.87 -6.42
CA GLU A 99 5.69 17.80 -6.09
C GLU A 99 6.82 17.73 -7.13
N THR A 100 6.97 16.59 -7.83
CA THR A 100 7.97 16.42 -8.89
C THR A 100 7.46 16.79 -10.29
N LEU A 101 6.18 17.16 -10.41
CA LEU A 101 5.55 17.51 -11.67
C LEU A 101 6.16 18.80 -12.27
N LYS A 102 6.66 18.70 -13.50
CA LYS A 102 7.17 19.82 -14.30
C LYS A 102 6.50 19.79 -15.67
N GLY A 103 5.45 20.62 -15.83
CA GLY A 103 4.58 20.54 -17.01
C GLY A 103 3.71 19.28 -16.94
N ASP A 104 3.88 18.38 -17.90
CA ASP A 104 3.22 17.07 -17.99
C ASP A 104 4.14 15.90 -17.59
N LYS A 105 5.32 16.19 -17.02
CA LYS A 105 6.34 15.18 -16.72
C LYS A 105 6.61 15.06 -15.22
N VAL A 106 6.73 13.83 -14.74
CA VAL A 106 7.05 13.49 -13.33
C VAL A 106 8.32 12.66 -13.26
N THR A 107 8.97 12.59 -12.11
CA THR A 107 10.14 11.71 -11.95
C THR A 107 9.73 10.24 -12.01
N TYR A 108 10.54 9.42 -12.69
CA TYR A 108 10.29 7.99 -12.80
C TYR A 108 10.20 7.30 -11.43
N ASP A 109 11.12 7.65 -10.51
CA ASP A 109 11.22 6.97 -9.22
C ASP A 109 9.98 7.22 -8.33
N SER A 110 9.43 8.45 -8.32
CA SER A 110 8.20 8.74 -7.56
C SER A 110 7.00 7.99 -8.15
N LEU A 111 6.86 7.98 -9.48
CA LEU A 111 5.78 7.27 -10.15
C LEU A 111 5.90 5.75 -10.01
N ARG A 112 7.11 5.20 -9.98
CA ARG A 112 7.40 3.78 -9.75
C ARG A 112 7.00 3.36 -8.34
N LYS A 113 7.36 4.15 -7.32
CA LYS A 113 6.90 3.93 -5.94
C LYS A 113 5.38 3.92 -5.87
N PHE A 114 4.71 4.89 -6.50
CA PHE A 114 3.25 4.95 -6.53
C PHE A 114 2.64 3.71 -7.20
N LYS A 115 3.16 3.29 -8.35
CA LYS A 115 2.68 2.10 -9.04
C LYS A 115 2.77 0.85 -8.16
N HIS A 116 3.89 0.66 -7.46
CA HIS A 116 4.05 -0.48 -6.54
C HIS A 116 3.03 -0.44 -5.41
N LEU A 117 2.78 0.73 -4.83
CA LEU A 117 1.75 0.91 -3.82
C LEU A 117 0.36 0.53 -4.35
N ALA A 118 0.01 0.99 -5.56
CA ALA A 118 -1.26 0.66 -6.22
C ALA A 118 -1.41 -0.85 -6.49
N ILE A 119 -0.34 -1.53 -6.89
CA ILE A 119 -0.33 -2.99 -7.10
C ILE A 119 -0.55 -3.73 -5.78
N SER A 120 0.09 -3.31 -4.69
CA SER A 120 -0.07 -3.96 -3.38
C SER A 120 -1.52 -3.91 -2.87
N LEU A 121 -2.26 -2.85 -3.21
CA LEU A 121 -3.70 -2.75 -2.95
C LEU A 121 -4.58 -3.35 -4.05
N ALA A 122 -4.00 -3.87 -5.13
CA ALA A 122 -4.67 -4.36 -6.32
C ALA A 122 -5.57 -3.32 -7.04
N PHE A 123 -5.18 -2.05 -7.00
CA PHE A 123 -5.79 -0.97 -7.77
C PHE A 123 -5.26 -0.93 -9.20
N ASN A 124 -5.89 -1.72 -10.06
CA ASN A 124 -5.42 -1.88 -11.44
C ASN A 124 -5.52 -0.60 -12.26
N ALA A 125 -6.57 0.21 -12.10
CA ALA A 125 -6.74 1.41 -12.93
C ALA A 125 -5.63 2.45 -12.72
N VAL A 126 -5.21 2.70 -11.47
CA VAL A 126 -4.11 3.64 -11.20
C VAL A 126 -2.77 3.04 -11.64
N SER A 127 -2.57 1.74 -11.41
CA SER A 127 -1.38 1.02 -11.88
C SER A 127 -1.24 1.08 -13.41
N ASP A 128 -2.35 0.96 -14.15
CA ASP A 128 -2.40 1.07 -15.61
C ASP A 128 -2.00 2.48 -16.08
N VAL A 129 -2.46 3.54 -15.42
CA VAL A 129 -2.07 4.92 -15.74
C VAL A 129 -0.57 5.12 -15.54
N CYS A 130 -0.01 4.60 -14.45
CA CYS A 130 1.44 4.62 -14.22
C CYS A 130 2.21 3.82 -15.29
N GLN A 131 1.70 2.63 -15.67
CA GLN A 131 2.33 1.82 -16.71
C GLN A 131 2.32 2.52 -18.08
N GLN A 132 1.21 3.14 -18.46
CA GLN A 132 1.12 3.92 -19.70
C GLN A 132 2.12 5.07 -19.76
N ALA A 133 2.44 5.69 -18.61
CA ALA A 133 3.48 6.71 -18.54
C ALA A 133 4.88 6.10 -18.78
N PHE A 134 5.14 4.90 -18.27
CA PHE A 134 6.40 4.18 -18.50
C PHE A 134 6.54 3.74 -19.96
N ASP A 135 5.49 3.21 -20.57
CA ASP A 135 5.52 2.74 -21.96
C ASP A 135 5.76 3.87 -22.97
N LYS A 136 5.37 5.11 -22.62
CA LYS A 136 5.61 6.32 -23.43
C LYS A 136 7.00 6.93 -23.19
N THR A 137 7.74 6.42 -22.22
CA THR A 137 9.07 6.94 -21.91
C THR A 137 10.09 6.14 -22.71
N ASP A 138 10.83 6.83 -23.57
CA ASP A 138 11.92 6.22 -24.34
C ASP A 138 13.09 5.93 -23.40
N PHE A 139 13.06 4.75 -22.79
CA PHE A 139 14.16 4.26 -21.97
C PHE A 139 15.19 3.62 -22.90
N ASP A 140 16.45 4.02 -22.76
CA ASP A 140 17.55 3.37 -23.47
C ASP A 140 17.49 1.85 -23.19
N PRO A 141 17.36 0.99 -24.23
CA PRO A 141 17.14 -0.46 -24.08
C PRO A 141 18.29 -1.20 -23.41
N PHE A 142 19.46 -0.57 -23.20
CA PHE A 142 20.60 -1.13 -22.48
C PHE A 142 21.14 -0.17 -21.40
N PRO A 143 20.58 -0.18 -20.18
CA PRO A 143 21.27 0.35 -19.03
C PRO A 143 22.20 -0.75 -18.50
N GLU A 144 23.52 -0.63 -18.67
CA GLU A 144 24.50 -1.63 -18.19
C GLU A 144 24.40 -1.93 -16.68
N VAL A 145 23.66 -1.10 -15.93
CA VAL A 145 23.21 -1.37 -14.56
C VAL A 145 21.81 -0.76 -14.45
N ALA A 146 20.79 -1.53 -14.08
CA ALA A 146 19.51 -0.93 -13.67
C ALA A 146 19.78 -0.20 -12.34
N PRO A 147 19.87 1.15 -12.32
CA PRO A 147 20.20 1.79 -11.08
C PRO A 147 18.92 1.86 -10.25
N ASP A 148 19.04 1.55 -8.95
CA ASP A 148 17.94 1.64 -7.99
C ASP A 148 17.34 3.07 -7.92
N GLU A 149 18.06 4.06 -8.45
CA GLU A 149 17.60 5.42 -8.70
C GLU A 149 18.00 5.84 -10.12
N ARG A 150 17.07 6.34 -10.93
CA ARG A 150 17.39 7.04 -12.18
C ARG A 150 17.22 8.56 -11.97
N PRO A 151 18.14 9.22 -11.26
CA PRO A 151 18.03 10.66 -11.03
C PRO A 151 18.01 11.39 -12.39
N GLY A 152 16.88 12.02 -12.70
CA GLY A 152 16.68 12.79 -13.93
C GLY A 152 15.83 12.12 -15.01
N CYS A 153 15.44 10.85 -14.88
CA CYS A 153 14.49 10.23 -15.79
C CYS A 153 13.07 10.74 -15.48
N VAL A 154 12.40 11.28 -16.50
CA VAL A 154 11.05 11.82 -16.39
C VAL A 154 10.09 11.10 -17.33
N CYS A 155 8.87 10.87 -16.85
CA CYS A 155 7.82 10.18 -17.61
C CYS A 155 6.68 11.16 -17.91
N PRO A 156 6.09 11.14 -19.11
CA PRO A 156 4.88 11.89 -19.39
C PRO A 156 3.70 11.25 -18.64
N LEU A 157 3.02 12.02 -17.81
CA LEU A 157 1.89 11.56 -16.99
C LEU A 157 0.60 12.27 -17.41
N ASP A 158 -0.46 11.52 -17.65
CA ASP A 158 -1.81 12.08 -17.70
C ASP A 158 -2.24 12.44 -16.28
N VAL A 159 -1.94 13.66 -15.86
CA VAL A 159 -2.21 14.16 -14.50
C VAL A 159 -3.70 14.07 -14.18
N LYS A 160 -4.58 14.34 -15.15
CA LYS A 160 -6.02 14.31 -14.92
C LYS A 160 -6.49 12.89 -14.63
N ALA A 161 -6.10 11.92 -15.47
CA ALA A 161 -6.44 10.52 -15.25
C ALA A 161 -5.82 9.99 -13.95
N PHE A 162 -4.55 10.32 -13.69
CA PHE A 162 -3.84 9.91 -12.48
C PHE A 162 -4.52 10.44 -11.20
N THR A 163 -4.81 11.74 -11.13
CA THR A 163 -5.49 12.34 -9.98
C THR A 163 -6.89 11.76 -9.80
N GLN A 164 -7.67 11.61 -10.87
CA GLN A 164 -9.03 11.08 -10.78
C GLN A 164 -9.05 9.63 -10.27
N GLN A 165 -8.18 8.78 -10.80
CA GLN A 165 -8.12 7.37 -10.38
C GLN A 165 -7.57 7.23 -8.96
N THR A 166 -6.59 8.05 -8.58
CA THR A 166 -6.05 8.07 -7.21
C THR A 166 -7.11 8.53 -6.21
N ALA A 167 -7.89 9.56 -6.56
CA ALA A 167 -8.97 10.05 -5.72
C ALA A 167 -10.10 9.02 -5.53
N ALA A 168 -10.45 8.28 -6.58
CA ALA A 168 -11.38 7.15 -6.47
C ALA A 168 -10.81 6.02 -5.58
N ALA A 169 -9.52 5.69 -5.72
CA ALA A 169 -8.87 4.69 -4.86
C ALA A 169 -8.89 5.11 -3.39
N VAL A 170 -8.53 6.37 -3.10
CA VAL A 170 -8.56 6.92 -1.73
C VAL A 170 -9.98 6.93 -1.16
N ALA A 171 -10.99 7.32 -1.94
CA ALA A 171 -12.38 7.31 -1.51
C ALA A 171 -12.85 5.88 -1.16
N LEU A 172 -12.48 4.89 -1.98
CA LEU A 172 -12.84 3.50 -1.76
C LEU A 172 -12.12 2.88 -0.54
N VAL A 173 -10.82 3.17 -0.36
CA VAL A 173 -10.08 2.76 0.86
C VAL A 173 -10.69 3.43 2.09
N LYS A 174 -10.97 4.74 2.02
CA LYS A 174 -11.57 5.48 3.13
C LYS A 174 -12.92 4.90 3.53
N MET A 175 -13.76 4.53 2.56
CA MET A 175 -15.04 3.87 2.82
C MET A 175 -14.85 2.56 3.62
N MET A 176 -13.86 1.74 3.25
CA MET A 176 -13.56 0.51 3.98
C MET A 176 -12.96 0.77 5.36
N VAL A 177 -12.12 1.80 5.52
CA VAL A 177 -11.55 2.20 6.82
C VAL A 177 -12.63 2.73 7.76
N ASP A 178 -13.52 3.59 7.26
CA ASP A 178 -14.64 4.14 8.03
C ASP A 178 -15.64 3.02 8.45
N ALA A 179 -15.66 1.91 7.70
CA ALA A 179 -16.40 0.68 8.03
C ALA A 179 -15.54 -0.38 8.77
N GLU A 180 -14.46 0.04 9.43
CA GLU A 180 -13.59 -0.83 10.24
C GLU A 180 -13.04 -2.06 9.50
N GLY A 181 -12.78 -1.94 8.20
CA GLY A 181 -12.27 -3.01 7.34
C GLY A 181 -13.36 -3.91 6.76
N GLU A 182 -14.64 -3.59 6.91
CA GLU A 182 -15.69 -4.29 6.15
C GLU A 182 -15.56 -3.97 4.64
N LEU A 183 -15.70 -5.01 3.82
CA LEU A 183 -15.80 -4.82 2.38
C LEU A 183 -17.22 -4.37 2.04
N PRO A 184 -17.39 -3.34 1.21
CA PRO A 184 -18.72 -2.91 0.77
C PRO A 184 -19.39 -4.01 -0.07
N PRO A 185 -20.73 -4.03 -0.17
CA PRO A 185 -21.47 -5.08 -0.89
C PRO A 185 -21.01 -5.27 -2.35
N ALA A 186 -20.62 -4.21 -3.03
CA ALA A 186 -20.10 -4.29 -4.40
C ALA A 186 -18.81 -5.15 -4.53
N ALA A 187 -18.07 -5.41 -3.45
CA ALA A 187 -16.88 -6.24 -3.49
C ALA A 187 -17.22 -7.72 -3.75
N GLU A 188 -18.34 -8.21 -3.21
CA GLU A 188 -18.70 -9.64 -3.19
C GLU A 188 -18.67 -10.32 -4.57
N PRO A 189 -19.34 -9.80 -5.62
CA PRO A 189 -19.32 -10.41 -6.95
C PRO A 189 -17.94 -10.38 -7.62
N ARG A 190 -16.98 -9.63 -7.07
CA ARG A 190 -15.61 -9.43 -7.61
C ARG A 190 -14.57 -10.28 -6.88
N ILE A 191 -14.93 -10.96 -5.80
CA ILE A 191 -14.04 -11.84 -5.04
C ILE A 191 -13.91 -13.19 -5.79
N VAL A 192 -12.68 -13.55 -6.14
CA VAL A 192 -12.39 -14.86 -6.71
C VAL A 192 -12.10 -15.85 -5.59
N ARG A 193 -13.06 -16.73 -5.30
CA ARG A 193 -12.89 -17.79 -4.29
C ARG A 193 -12.20 -18.99 -4.92
N VAL A 194 -10.92 -19.17 -4.61
CA VAL A 194 -10.18 -20.39 -5.01
C VAL A 194 -10.33 -21.41 -3.89
N GLU A 195 -10.84 -22.61 -4.20
CA GLU A 195 -10.80 -23.73 -3.25
C GLU A 195 -9.35 -24.01 -2.86
N LYS A 196 -8.99 -23.74 -1.60
CA LYS A 196 -7.68 -24.10 -1.05
C LYS A 196 -7.61 -25.62 -0.88
N LYS A 197 -7.31 -26.34 -1.95
CA LYS A 197 -6.89 -27.74 -1.87
C LYS A 197 -5.43 -27.76 -1.46
N PHE A 198 -5.18 -27.91 -0.16
CA PHE A 198 -3.85 -28.22 0.34
C PHE A 198 -3.52 -29.66 -0.05
N TYR A 199 -2.45 -29.87 -0.83
CA TYR A 199 -1.99 -31.21 -1.24
C TYR A 199 -1.15 -31.90 -0.14
N TYR A 200 -1.49 -31.71 1.13
CA TYR A 200 -0.77 -32.30 2.27
C TYR A 200 -1.69 -33.10 3.19
N ASP A 201 -2.75 -33.69 2.65
CA ASP A 201 -3.40 -34.82 3.31
C ASP A 201 -2.67 -36.09 2.82
N ASP A 202 -1.96 -36.74 3.76
CA ASP A 202 -1.18 -38.00 3.66
C ASP A 202 0.33 -37.89 3.33
N ILE A 203 1.14 -37.56 4.35
CA ILE A 203 2.48 -38.17 4.58
C ILE A 203 2.61 -38.57 6.05
#